data_AF-A0A7S4W8C0-F1
#
_entry.id   AF-A0A7S4W8C0-F1
#
_cell.length_a   1.000
_cell.length_b   1.000
_cell.length_c   1.000
_cell.angle_alpha   90.00
_cell.angle_beta   90.00
_cell.angle_gamma   90.00
#
_symmetry.space_group_name_H-M   'P 1'
#
loop_
_entity.id
_entity.type
_entity.pdbx_description
1 polymer ?
#
loop_
_entity_poly.entity_id
_entity_poly.type
_entity_poly.pdbx_seq_one_letter_code
_entity_poly.pdbx_strand_id
1 'polypeptide(L)'
;KSTEQHGRLETLTCPSSSLSSSSSSSSSSHHHQFRMGNRSSSTKNSPSALSNNAATEDVSEDESGIFISQEVQDKIVQDFQSSVLKEEWSKRQSAILTRANERKAQNKQHQAELEEKLNAWKEHDTAAQKQLDEQMNALKGQFVDKHLDVMSDVGRLERKMGTGPKFGEGKACLNTRVNLIQCYKENDDIRPCNDIMAALEQCVSKTVTSH
;
A
#
# COMPACT_ATOMS: atom_id res chain seq x y z
N LYS A 1 66.51 10.25 19.03
CA LYS A 1 65.85 8.93 19.22
C LYS A 1 64.35 9.16 19.12
N SER A 2 63.81 8.94 17.92
CA SER A 2 62.38 9.02 17.60
C SER A 2 61.58 7.97 18.35
N THR A 3 60.34 8.29 18.68
CA THR A 3 59.23 7.32 18.67
C THR A 3 57.97 8.08 18.27
N GLU A 4 57.60 7.93 17.00
CA GLU A 4 56.27 8.15 16.46
C GLU A 4 55.33 7.07 16.99
N GLN A 5 54.09 7.42 17.33
CA GLN A 5 52.98 6.48 17.24
C GLN A 5 51.76 7.17 16.63
N HIS A 6 51.45 6.68 15.43
CA HIS A 6 50.20 6.84 14.70
C HIS A 6 49.08 6.01 15.34
N GLY A 7 47.88 6.59 15.49
CA GLY A 7 46.61 5.87 15.58
C GLY A 7 45.64 6.55 14.62
N ARG A 8 45.57 6.13 13.36
CA ARG A 8 44.75 5.05 12.77
C ARG A 8 43.24 5.35 12.86
N LEU A 9 42.75 5.96 11.77
CA LEU A 9 41.35 5.98 11.36
C LEU A 9 40.89 4.54 11.09
N GLU A 10 39.76 4.14 11.67
CA GLU A 10 38.99 2.98 11.20
C GLU A 10 37.58 3.43 10.84
N THR A 11 37.32 3.37 9.54
CA THR A 11 36.02 3.42 8.88
C THR A 11 35.25 2.15 9.17
N LEU A 12 34.02 2.26 9.69
CA LEU A 12 33.07 1.15 9.74
C LEU A 12 31.80 1.50 8.96
N THR A 13 31.82 0.97 7.75
CA THR A 13 30.75 0.48 6.87
C THR A 13 29.38 0.22 7.52
N CYS A 14 28.34 0.78 6.90
CA CYS A 14 26.94 0.36 7.08
C CYS A 14 26.64 -0.88 6.23
N PRO A 15 25.98 -1.92 6.75
CA PRO A 15 25.40 -2.98 5.91
C PRO A 15 24.02 -2.58 5.39
N SER A 16 23.89 -2.63 4.06
CA SER A 16 22.64 -2.49 3.32
C SER A 16 21.77 -3.75 3.42
N SER A 17 20.48 -3.52 3.64
CA SER A 17 19.32 -4.14 2.98
C SER A 17 19.28 -5.65 2.72
N SER A 18 18.30 -6.32 3.34
CA SER A 18 17.54 -7.40 2.68
C SER A 18 16.05 -7.30 3.08
N LEU A 19 15.28 -6.63 2.21
CA LEU A 19 13.82 -6.65 2.20
C LEU A 19 13.36 -7.92 1.47
N SER A 20 12.75 -8.85 2.20
CA SER A 20 11.98 -9.95 1.63
C SER A 20 10.51 -9.50 1.46
N SER A 21 10.22 -9.02 0.26
CA SER A 21 8.87 -8.75 -0.24
C SER A 21 8.08 -10.06 -0.40
N SER A 22 7.00 -10.19 0.37
CA SER A 22 5.97 -11.22 0.18
C SER A 22 4.81 -10.59 -0.61
N SER A 23 4.67 -11.05 -1.84
CA SER A 23 3.58 -10.73 -2.75
C SER A 23 2.27 -11.38 -2.30
N SER A 24 1.23 -10.57 -2.15
CA SER A 24 -0.15 -11.05 -2.19
C SER A 24 -0.92 -10.23 -3.22
N SER A 25 -1.37 -10.96 -4.24
CA SER A 25 -2.16 -10.53 -5.37
C SER A 25 -3.61 -10.33 -4.95
N SER A 26 -4.21 -9.22 -5.37
CA SER A 26 -5.67 -9.07 -5.40
C SER A 26 -6.04 -8.28 -6.64
N SER A 27 -6.63 -9.02 -7.58
CA SER A 27 -7.21 -8.56 -8.83
C SER A 27 -8.29 -7.50 -8.61
N SER A 28 -8.23 -6.38 -9.34
CA SER A 28 -9.44 -5.64 -9.68
C SER A 28 -9.29 -5.02 -11.07
N SER A 29 -10.14 -5.52 -11.97
CA SER A 29 -10.26 -5.14 -13.36
C SER A 29 -10.73 -3.70 -13.50
N HIS A 30 -9.92 -2.83 -14.09
CA HIS A 30 -10.42 -1.65 -14.79
C HIS A 30 -9.80 -1.55 -16.18
N HIS A 31 -10.64 -1.91 -17.15
CA HIS A 31 -10.42 -1.81 -18.58
C HIS A 31 -10.50 -0.34 -19.00
N HIS A 32 -9.37 0.39 -19.01
CA HIS A 32 -9.29 1.71 -19.66
C HIS A 32 -8.80 1.56 -21.09
N GLN A 33 -9.79 1.51 -21.99
CA GLN A 33 -9.64 1.58 -23.43
C GLN A 33 -9.11 2.98 -23.80
N PHE A 34 -7.82 3.10 -24.10
CA PHE A 34 -7.26 4.31 -24.72
C PHE A 34 -7.75 4.41 -26.18
N ARG A 35 -8.92 5.03 -26.36
CA ARG A 35 -9.47 5.35 -27.68
C ARG A 35 -8.81 6.63 -28.19
N MET A 36 -7.64 6.50 -28.83
CA MET A 36 -7.01 7.61 -29.56
C MET A 36 -7.80 7.89 -30.84
N GLY A 37 -8.57 8.98 -30.83
CA GLY A 37 -9.42 9.41 -31.94
C GLY A 37 -8.63 10.08 -33.07
N ASN A 38 -8.57 9.38 -34.20
CA ASN A 38 -8.49 9.81 -35.60
C ASN A 38 -7.90 11.19 -35.96
N ARG A 39 -6.68 11.15 -36.46
CA ARG A 39 -6.26 11.91 -37.64
C ARG A 39 -7.03 11.39 -38.87
N SER A 40 -7.87 12.21 -39.50
CA SER A 40 -8.08 12.28 -40.96
C SER A 40 -9.33 13.08 -41.30
N SER A 41 -9.14 14.19 -42.02
CA SER A 41 -10.06 14.61 -43.09
C SER A 41 -9.35 15.65 -43.95
N SER A 42 -8.62 15.12 -44.94
CA SER A 42 -8.32 15.80 -46.18
C SER A 42 -9.56 15.67 -47.06
N THR A 43 -10.19 16.79 -47.41
CA THR A 43 -11.04 16.90 -48.60
C THR A 43 -10.85 18.29 -49.20
N LYS A 44 -10.10 18.31 -50.30
CA LYS A 44 -10.23 19.27 -51.40
C LYS A 44 -11.72 19.50 -51.69
N ASN A 45 -12.10 20.75 -51.94
CA ASN A 45 -13.04 21.09 -53.03
C ASN A 45 -12.87 22.56 -53.43
N SER A 46 -12.71 22.73 -54.74
CA SER A 46 -12.54 23.96 -55.52
C SER A 46 -13.76 24.89 -55.51
N PRO A 47 -13.61 26.15 -55.97
CA PRO A 47 -14.66 27.15 -56.01
C PRO A 47 -15.51 26.98 -57.27
N SER A 48 -16.83 26.95 -57.14
CA SER A 48 -17.80 27.16 -58.24
C SER A 48 -19.20 27.17 -57.67
N ALA A 49 -19.79 28.37 -57.57
CA ALA A 49 -21.22 28.65 -57.80
C ALA A 49 -21.58 30.00 -57.18
N LEU A 50 -21.69 31.03 -58.02
CA LEU A 50 -22.78 32.01 -57.95
C LEU A 50 -22.90 32.68 -59.32
N SER A 51 -23.77 32.08 -60.11
CA SER A 51 -24.25 32.54 -61.41
C SER A 51 -25.54 33.33 -61.18
N ASN A 52 -25.66 34.43 -61.92
CA ASN A 52 -26.89 35.14 -62.34
C ASN A 52 -27.56 36.13 -61.35
N ASN A 53 -27.52 37.41 -61.73
CA ASN A 53 -28.69 38.22 -62.12
C ASN A 53 -28.16 39.44 -62.90
N ALA A 54 -28.42 39.50 -64.21
CA ALA A 54 -29.55 40.21 -64.82
C ALA A 54 -29.30 41.72 -64.91
N ALA A 55 -29.12 42.18 -66.14
CA ALA A 55 -29.02 43.57 -66.53
C ALA A 55 -30.20 44.40 -66.00
N THR A 56 -29.89 45.58 -65.49
CA THR A 56 -30.77 46.74 -65.52
C THR A 56 -29.90 47.98 -65.67
N GLU A 57 -30.06 48.66 -66.80
CA GLU A 57 -29.52 49.98 -67.04
C GLU A 57 -30.31 51.03 -66.24
N ASP A 58 -29.58 52.11 -65.91
CA ASP A 58 -30.06 53.49 -65.80
C ASP A 58 -30.81 53.94 -64.53
N VAL A 59 -30.04 54.49 -63.57
CA VAL A 59 -30.40 55.73 -62.85
C VAL A 59 -29.13 56.56 -62.63
N SER A 60 -29.25 57.83 -62.96
CA SER A 60 -28.25 58.88 -63.01
C SER A 60 -27.93 59.50 -61.63
N GLU A 61 -26.70 60.00 -61.53
CA GLU A 61 -26.24 61.20 -60.81
C GLU A 61 -25.98 61.17 -59.28
N ASP A 62 -24.70 61.46 -58.98
CA ASP A 62 -24.13 62.08 -57.79
C ASP A 62 -24.14 61.30 -56.46
N GLU A 63 -23.58 60.10 -56.49
CA GLU A 63 -22.89 59.54 -55.32
C GLU A 63 -21.39 59.79 -55.50
N SER A 64 -20.82 60.72 -54.71
CA SER A 64 -19.38 60.93 -54.61
C SER A 64 -18.73 59.70 -53.97
N GLY A 65 -18.65 58.62 -54.74
CA GLY A 65 -17.94 57.42 -54.40
C GLY A 65 -16.46 57.71 -54.55
N ILE A 66 -15.74 57.83 -53.44
CA ILE A 66 -14.30 57.72 -53.44
C ILE A 66 -14.00 56.28 -53.89
N PHE A 67 -13.70 56.11 -55.18
CA PHE A 67 -13.25 54.83 -55.73
C PHE A 67 -11.86 54.56 -55.19
N ILE A 68 -11.80 53.78 -54.12
CA ILE A 68 -10.58 53.22 -53.57
C ILE A 68 -10.01 52.28 -54.62
N SER A 69 -8.72 52.41 -54.96
CA SER A 69 -8.09 51.51 -55.93
C SER A 69 -8.17 50.07 -55.43
N GLN A 70 -8.32 49.11 -56.35
CA GLN A 70 -8.43 47.69 -56.03
C GLN A 70 -7.28 47.22 -55.11
N GLU A 71 -6.07 47.73 -55.34
CA GLU A 71 -4.90 47.46 -54.52
C GLU A 71 -5.04 47.93 -53.06
N VAL A 72 -5.71 49.06 -52.83
CA VAL A 72 -5.94 49.58 -51.48
C VAL A 72 -7.07 48.81 -50.79
N GLN A 73 -8.12 48.41 -51.51
CA GLN A 73 -9.16 47.51 -50.99
C GLN A 73 -8.58 46.15 -50.56
N ASP A 74 -7.78 45.52 -51.41
CA ASP A 74 -7.16 44.22 -51.11
C ASP A 74 -6.23 44.30 -49.90
N LYS A 75 -5.47 45.40 -49.78
CA LYS A 75 -4.60 45.65 -48.63
C LYS A 75 -5.37 45.86 -47.33
N ILE A 76 -6.49 46.58 -47.37
CA ILE A 76 -7.39 46.74 -46.22
C ILE A 76 -7.98 45.39 -45.79
N VAL A 77 -8.43 44.57 -46.74
CA VAL A 77 -8.96 43.23 -46.45
C VAL A 77 -7.89 42.34 -45.84
N GLN A 78 -6.67 42.37 -46.38
CA GLN A 78 -5.54 41.60 -45.85
C GLN A 78 -5.13 42.06 -44.45
N ASP A 79 -5.05 43.37 -44.22
CA ASP A 79 -4.75 43.93 -42.89
C ASP A 79 -5.85 43.57 -41.88
N PHE A 80 -7.13 43.65 -42.27
CA PHE A 80 -8.26 43.29 -41.43
C PHE A 80 -8.21 41.80 -41.07
N GLN A 81 -8.00 40.90 -42.04
CA GLN A 81 -7.84 39.47 -41.79
C GLN A 81 -6.63 39.16 -40.89
N SER A 82 -5.51 39.87 -41.10
CA SER A 82 -4.32 39.72 -40.26
C SER A 82 -4.56 40.16 -38.82
N SER A 83 -5.36 41.22 -38.62
CA SER A 83 -5.70 41.74 -37.29
C SER A 83 -6.61 40.78 -36.52
N VAL A 84 -7.65 40.25 -37.19
CA VAL A 84 -8.56 39.24 -36.61
C VAL A 84 -7.81 37.97 -36.23
N LEU A 85 -6.90 37.50 -37.09
CA LEU A 85 -6.06 36.33 -36.79
C LEU A 85 -5.16 36.56 -35.57
N LYS A 86 -4.58 37.76 -35.43
CA LYS A 86 -3.75 38.12 -34.26
C LYS A 86 -4.59 38.14 -32.97
N GLU A 87 -5.80 38.68 -33.03
CA GLU A 87 -6.70 38.75 -31.88
C GLU A 87 -7.15 37.36 -31.43
N GLU A 88 -7.62 36.53 -32.35
CA GLU A 88 -8.02 35.14 -32.06
C GLU A 88 -6.85 34.30 -31.56
N TRP A 89 -5.65 34.51 -32.12
CA TRP A 89 -4.43 33.86 -31.63
C TRP A 89 -4.09 34.29 -30.20
N SER A 90 -4.15 35.59 -29.91
CA SER A 90 -3.92 36.13 -28.56
C SER A 90 -4.92 35.58 -27.55
N LYS A 91 -6.20 35.56 -27.91
CA LYS A 91 -7.28 34.98 -27.10
C LYS A 91 -7.08 33.49 -26.84
N ARG A 92 -6.62 32.74 -27.85
CA ARG A 92 -6.28 31.33 -27.69
C ARG A 92 -5.07 31.14 -26.77
N GLN A 93 -4.04 31.97 -26.90
CA GLN A 93 -2.87 31.90 -26.04
C GLN A 93 -3.21 32.21 -24.58
N SER A 94 -4.00 33.26 -24.34
CA SER A 94 -4.45 33.59 -22.98
C SER A 94 -5.26 32.45 -22.38
N ALA A 95 -6.21 31.86 -23.14
CA ALA A 95 -6.97 30.70 -22.69
C ALA A 95 -6.10 29.47 -22.35
N ILE A 96 -5.04 29.22 -23.13
CA ILE A 96 -4.08 28.13 -22.84
C ILE A 96 -3.32 28.40 -21.54
N LEU A 97 -2.84 29.63 -21.35
CA LEU A 97 -2.11 30.03 -20.14
C LEU A 97 -3.01 29.96 -18.90
N THR A 98 -4.25 30.45 -18.98
CA THR A 98 -5.21 30.36 -17.88
C THR A 98 -5.47 28.90 -17.49
N ARG A 99 -5.77 28.03 -18.47
CA ARG A 99 -5.96 26.59 -18.19
C ARG A 99 -4.72 25.91 -17.61
N ALA A 100 -3.53 26.31 -18.05
CA ALA A 100 -2.29 25.78 -17.50
C ALA A 100 -2.10 26.20 -16.02
N ASN A 101 -2.41 27.45 -15.71
CA ASN A 101 -2.34 27.98 -14.34
C ASN A 101 -3.39 27.35 -13.44
N GLU A 102 -4.63 27.17 -13.91
CA GLU A 102 -5.70 26.48 -13.18
C GLU A 102 -5.29 25.04 -12.84
N ARG A 103 -4.79 24.28 -13.83
CA ARG A 103 -4.29 22.92 -13.58
C ARG A 103 -3.15 22.90 -12.57
N LYS A 104 -2.24 23.87 -12.64
CA LYS A 104 -1.13 23.98 -11.68
C LYS A 104 -1.63 24.29 -10.27
N ALA A 105 -2.63 25.16 -10.14
CA ALA A 105 -3.24 25.49 -8.85
C ALA A 105 -3.98 24.28 -8.25
N GLN A 106 -4.81 23.60 -9.06
CA GLN A 106 -5.51 22.38 -8.65
C GLN A 106 -4.52 21.29 -8.24
N ASN A 107 -3.45 21.08 -9.00
CA ASN A 107 -2.45 20.06 -8.68
C ASN A 107 -1.72 20.38 -7.36
N LYS A 108 -1.40 21.66 -7.11
CA LYS A 108 -0.81 22.08 -5.83
C LYS A 108 -1.76 21.85 -4.66
N GLN A 109 -3.04 22.16 -4.82
CA GLN A 109 -4.04 21.94 -3.79
C GLN A 109 -4.20 20.44 -3.50
N HIS A 110 -4.26 19.62 -4.55
CA HIS A 110 -4.36 18.17 -4.41
C HIS A 110 -3.11 17.57 -3.75
N GLN A 111 -1.93 18.07 -4.09
CA GLN A 111 -0.69 17.65 -3.44
C GLN A 111 -0.69 18.01 -1.95
N ALA A 112 -1.12 19.21 -1.58
CA ALA A 112 -1.23 19.60 -0.18
C ALA A 112 -2.23 18.71 0.60
N GLU A 113 -3.37 18.39 0.00
CA GLU A 113 -4.37 17.48 0.58
C GLU A 113 -3.81 16.06 0.79
N LEU A 114 -3.04 15.55 -0.18
CA LEU A 114 -2.37 14.26 -0.07
C LEU A 114 -1.31 14.25 1.04
N GLU A 115 -0.52 15.33 1.16
CA GLU A 115 0.47 15.48 2.21
C GLU A 115 -0.18 15.53 3.60
N GLU A 116 -1.29 16.26 3.76
CA GLU A 116 -2.07 16.30 5.00
C GLU A 116 -2.62 14.91 5.38
N LYS A 117 -3.26 14.21 4.43
CA LYS A 117 -3.77 12.86 4.65
C LYS A 117 -2.67 11.87 5.04
N LEU A 118 -1.51 11.98 4.40
CA LEU A 118 -0.37 11.13 4.69
C LEU A 118 0.17 11.38 6.11
N ASN A 119 0.24 12.63 6.54
CA ASN A 119 0.65 12.99 7.89
C ASN A 119 -0.37 12.49 8.94
N ALA A 120 -1.66 12.72 8.72
CA ALA A 120 -2.72 12.21 9.60
C ALA A 120 -2.70 10.69 9.72
N TRP A 121 -2.45 9.99 8.61
CA TRP A 121 -2.32 8.53 8.61
C TRP A 121 -1.10 8.07 9.42
N LYS A 122 0.06 8.72 9.27
CA LYS A 122 1.26 8.41 10.08
C LYS A 122 1.02 8.63 11.57
N GLU A 123 0.38 9.72 11.95
CA GLU A 123 0.04 9.99 13.35
C GLU A 123 -0.89 8.92 13.91
N HIS A 124 -1.91 8.52 13.16
CA HIS A 124 -2.80 7.45 13.56
C HIS A 124 -2.09 6.09 13.67
N ASP A 125 -1.26 5.74 12.69
CA ASP A 125 -0.50 4.48 12.67
C ASP A 125 0.49 4.40 13.83
N THR A 126 1.23 5.48 14.10
CA THR A 126 2.16 5.53 15.25
C THR A 126 1.44 5.40 16.60
N ALA A 127 0.27 6.02 16.76
CA ALA A 127 -0.55 5.86 17.96
C ALA A 127 -1.05 4.41 18.13
N ALA A 128 -1.52 3.78 17.04
CA ALA A 128 -1.97 2.39 17.05
C ALA A 128 -0.81 1.42 17.36
N GLN A 129 0.35 1.62 16.76
CA GLN A 129 1.55 0.81 17.03
C GLN A 129 1.99 0.93 18.49
N LYS A 130 1.99 2.15 19.05
CA LYS A 130 2.31 2.35 20.47
C LYS A 130 1.33 1.60 21.38
N GLN A 131 0.03 1.64 21.07
CA GLN A 131 -0.97 0.90 21.84
C GLN A 131 -0.76 -0.63 21.73
N LEU A 132 -0.41 -1.13 20.55
CA LEU A 132 -0.09 -2.54 20.35
C LEU A 132 1.15 -2.95 21.15
N ASP A 133 2.20 -2.13 21.18
CA ASP A 133 3.40 -2.37 21.97
C ASP A 133 3.11 -2.38 23.47
N GLU A 134 2.27 -1.47 23.95
CA GLU A 134 1.82 -1.43 25.35
C GLU A 134 1.04 -2.71 25.72
N GLN A 135 0.12 -3.16 24.87
CA GLN A 135 -0.62 -4.41 25.08
C GLN A 135 0.29 -5.64 25.04
N MET A 136 1.24 -5.69 24.10
CA MET A 136 2.21 -6.77 24.00
C MET A 136 3.09 -6.82 25.25
N ASN A 137 3.54 -5.69 25.76
CA ASN A 137 4.33 -5.62 26.99
C ASN A 137 3.52 -6.03 28.22
N ALA A 138 2.24 -5.63 28.31
CA ALA A 138 1.36 -6.07 29.38
C ALA A 138 1.15 -7.59 29.36
N LEU A 139 0.92 -8.19 28.18
CA LEU A 139 0.78 -9.64 28.03
C LEU A 139 2.08 -10.38 28.36
N LYS A 140 3.23 -9.85 27.94
CA LYS A 140 4.55 -10.39 28.32
C LYS A 140 4.75 -10.37 29.84
N GLY A 141 4.38 -9.27 30.50
CA GLY A 141 4.42 -9.18 31.97
C GLY A 141 3.58 -10.27 32.63
N GLN A 142 2.30 -10.38 32.24
CA GLN A 142 1.41 -11.43 32.75
C GLN A 142 1.91 -12.85 32.49
N PHE A 143 2.55 -13.08 31.34
CA PHE A 143 3.15 -14.36 31.02
C PHE A 143 4.32 -14.68 31.95
N VAL A 144 5.21 -13.72 32.18
CA VAL A 144 6.36 -13.90 33.10
C VAL A 144 5.87 -14.16 34.52
N ASP A 145 4.89 -13.40 35.00
CA ASP A 145 4.32 -13.58 36.35
C ASP A 145 3.73 -14.99 36.50
N LYS A 146 2.87 -15.41 35.56
CA LYS A 146 2.29 -16.75 35.55
C LYS A 146 3.34 -17.85 35.42
N HIS A 147 4.37 -17.63 34.61
CA HIS A 147 5.46 -18.57 34.45
C HIS A 147 6.23 -18.76 35.76
N LEU A 148 6.52 -17.67 36.48
CA LEU A 148 7.18 -17.73 37.78
C LEU A 148 6.30 -18.42 38.83
N ASP A 149 4.99 -18.14 38.84
CA ASP A 149 4.03 -18.81 39.73
C ASP A 149 4.02 -20.33 39.49
N VAL A 150 3.92 -20.75 38.22
CA VAL A 150 3.95 -22.18 37.84
C VAL A 150 5.28 -22.81 38.23
N MET A 151 6.42 -22.15 37.96
CA MET A 151 7.74 -22.67 38.35
C MET A 151 7.90 -22.79 39.87
N SER A 152 7.37 -21.83 40.63
CA SER A 152 7.34 -21.87 42.10
C SER A 152 6.48 -23.03 42.60
N ASP A 153 5.30 -23.22 42.02
CA ASP A 153 4.41 -24.32 42.34
C ASP A 153 5.03 -25.69 42.02
N VAL A 154 5.69 -25.83 40.87
CA VAL A 154 6.47 -27.02 40.49
C VAL A 154 7.59 -27.26 41.51
N GLY A 155 8.40 -26.25 41.84
CA GLY A 155 9.48 -26.40 42.82
C GLY A 155 8.97 -26.67 44.25
N ARG A 156 7.75 -26.24 44.60
CA ARG A 156 7.08 -26.59 45.85
C ARG A 156 6.57 -28.03 45.83
N LEU A 157 5.99 -28.46 44.71
CA LEU A 157 5.58 -29.85 44.48
C LEU A 157 6.79 -30.79 44.56
N GLU A 158 7.89 -30.49 43.89
CA GLU A 158 9.14 -31.26 43.92
C GLU A 158 9.70 -31.39 45.34
N ARG A 159 9.68 -30.29 46.12
CA ARG A 159 10.12 -30.30 47.53
C ARG A 159 9.19 -31.12 48.42
N LYS A 160 7.86 -31.00 48.26
CA LYS A 160 6.88 -31.79 49.04
C LYS A 160 6.92 -33.27 48.65
N MET A 161 7.17 -33.55 47.38
CA MET A 161 7.30 -34.90 46.81
C MET A 161 8.72 -35.44 46.95
N GLY A 162 9.59 -34.87 47.80
CA GLY A 162 11.03 -35.14 47.90
C GLY A 162 11.43 -36.53 47.42
N THR A 163 12.16 -36.59 46.29
CA THR A 163 12.51 -37.83 45.57
C THR A 163 11.33 -38.72 45.19
N GLY A 164 10.31 -38.14 44.56
CA GLY A 164 9.11 -38.85 44.11
C GLY A 164 8.34 -39.52 45.26
N PRO A 165 7.10 -39.97 45.01
CA PRO A 165 6.47 -40.90 45.93
C PRO A 165 7.42 -42.10 46.10
N LYS A 166 7.96 -42.30 47.30
CA LYS A 166 8.49 -43.61 47.69
C LYS A 166 7.28 -44.53 47.65
N PHE A 167 7.05 -45.14 46.49
CA PHE A 167 6.15 -46.25 46.34
C PHE A 167 6.68 -47.31 47.32
N GLY A 168 6.10 -47.36 48.53
CA GLY A 168 6.19 -48.54 49.37
C GLY A 168 5.83 -49.73 48.49
N GLU A 169 6.56 -50.83 48.64
CA GLU A 169 6.68 -52.00 47.75
C GLU A 169 5.36 -52.60 47.22
N GLY A 170 4.60 -51.83 46.46
CA GLY A 170 3.35 -52.16 45.83
C GLY A 170 3.61 -52.19 44.33
N LYS A 171 4.29 -53.23 43.87
CA LYS A 171 4.63 -53.47 42.46
C LYS A 171 3.40 -53.73 41.57
N ALA A 172 2.18 -53.53 42.07
CA ALA A 172 0.93 -53.93 41.42
C ALA A 172 0.71 -53.25 40.06
N CYS A 173 1.12 -51.98 39.91
CA CYS A 173 0.85 -51.20 38.70
C CYS A 173 2.10 -50.71 37.94
N LEU A 174 3.29 -51.16 38.36
CA LEU A 174 4.55 -50.72 37.74
C LEU A 174 4.64 -51.15 36.27
N ASN A 175 4.14 -52.32 35.92
CA ASN A 175 4.23 -52.83 34.55
C ASN A 175 3.39 -51.98 33.58
N THR A 176 2.16 -51.62 33.98
CA THR A 176 1.28 -50.73 33.20
C THR A 176 1.85 -49.32 33.07
N ARG A 177 2.55 -48.85 34.11
CA ARG A 177 3.25 -47.54 34.08
C ARG A 177 4.44 -47.55 33.12
N VAL A 178 5.25 -48.63 33.11
CA VAL A 178 6.38 -48.76 32.18
C VAL A 178 5.87 -48.82 30.73
N ASN A 179 4.80 -49.57 30.48
CA ASN A 179 4.18 -49.65 29.15
C ASN A 179 3.63 -48.30 28.67
N LEU A 180 3.07 -47.48 29.58
CA LEU A 180 2.59 -46.15 29.24
C LEU A 180 3.75 -45.20 28.88
N ILE A 181 4.83 -45.24 29.65
CA ILE A 181 6.04 -44.44 29.39
C ILE A 181 6.67 -44.86 28.05
N GLN A 182 6.68 -46.16 27.75
CA GLN A 182 7.17 -46.67 26.47
C GLN A 182 6.30 -46.19 25.31
N CYS A 183 4.97 -46.24 25.47
CA CYS A 183 4.03 -45.78 24.46
C CYS A 183 4.21 -44.28 24.10
N TYR A 184 4.43 -43.41 25.10
CA TYR A 184 4.70 -41.99 24.87
C TYR A 184 6.09 -41.69 24.29
N LYS A 185 7.04 -42.61 24.44
CA LYS A 185 8.37 -42.47 23.83
C LYS A 185 8.40 -42.94 22.38
N GLU A 186 7.56 -43.91 22.03
CA GLU A 186 7.53 -44.50 20.69
C GLU A 186 6.53 -43.79 19.75
N ASN A 187 5.56 -43.05 20.29
CA ASN A 187 4.51 -42.38 19.51
C ASN A 187 4.46 -40.88 19.81
N ASP A 188 4.49 -40.06 18.75
CA ASP A 188 4.26 -38.61 18.85
C ASP A 188 2.78 -38.26 19.09
N ASP A 189 1.86 -39.21 18.83
CA ASP A 189 0.43 -39.08 19.08
C ASP A 189 0.05 -39.80 20.39
N ILE A 190 -0.65 -39.09 21.27
CA ILE A 190 -1.05 -39.53 22.63
C ILE A 190 -2.25 -40.49 22.57
N ARG A 191 -3.07 -40.41 21.51
CA ARG A 191 -4.31 -41.18 21.36
C ARG A 191 -4.18 -42.71 21.52
N PRO A 192 -3.19 -43.40 20.90
CA PRO A 192 -3.00 -44.84 21.07
C PRO A 192 -2.60 -45.26 22.49
N CYS A 193 -2.10 -44.33 23.32
CA CYS A 193 -1.70 -44.62 24.69
C CYS A 193 -2.85 -44.51 25.69
N ASN A 194 -4.04 -44.07 25.26
CA ASN A 194 -5.21 -43.87 26.13
C ASN A 194 -5.70 -45.17 26.79
N ASP A 195 -5.64 -46.30 26.09
CA ASP A 195 -6.06 -47.60 26.64
C ASP A 195 -5.13 -48.05 27.78
N ILE A 196 -3.83 -47.78 27.64
CA ILE A 196 -2.82 -48.07 28.66
C ILE A 196 -2.97 -47.12 29.84
N MET A 197 -3.34 -45.86 29.57
CA MET A 197 -3.64 -44.87 30.60
C MET A 197 -4.87 -45.28 31.43
N ALA A 198 -5.96 -45.69 30.78
CA ALA A 198 -7.15 -46.20 31.45
C ALA A 198 -6.87 -47.48 32.26
N ALA A 199 -6.03 -48.38 31.75
CA ALA A 199 -5.60 -49.58 32.48
C ALA A 199 -4.75 -49.23 33.72
N LEU A 200 -3.91 -48.19 33.64
CA LEU A 200 -3.14 -47.70 34.77
C LEU A 200 -4.05 -47.08 35.83
N GLU A 201 -5.03 -46.26 35.42
CA GLU A 201 -6.03 -45.67 36.31
C GLU A 201 -6.84 -46.72 37.05
N GLN A 202 -7.28 -47.78 36.36
CA GLN A 202 -7.98 -48.89 36.99
C GLN A 202 -7.10 -49.67 37.98
N CYS A 203 -5.83 -49.90 37.61
CA CYS A 203 -4.89 -50.58 38.49
C CYS A 203 -4.63 -49.78 39.77
N VAL A 204 -4.39 -48.48 39.64
CA VAL A 204 -4.17 -47.58 40.77
C VAL A 204 -5.43 -47.49 41.63
N SER A 205 -6.61 -47.33 41.02
CA SER A 205 -7.89 -47.28 41.73
C SER A 205 -8.11 -48.53 42.60
N LYS A 206 -7.90 -49.72 42.03
CA LYS A 206 -8.02 -51.00 42.76
C LYS A 206 -7.02 -51.14 43.90
N THR A 207 -5.78 -50.69 43.68
CA THR A 207 -4.71 -50.78 44.67
C THR A 207 -4.92 -49.81 45.83
N VAL A 208 -5.48 -48.63 45.57
CA VAL A 208 -5.81 -47.61 46.58
C VAL A 208 -7.02 -48.01 47.42
N THR A 209 -8.02 -48.68 46.84
CA THR A 209 -9.21 -49.17 47.56
C THR A 209 -9.01 -50.47 48.34
N SER A 210 -7.87 -51.16 48.15
CA SER A 210 -7.56 -52.46 48.77
C SER A 210 -6.70 -52.34 50.04
N HIS A 211 -6.43 -51.11 50.50
CA HIS A 211 -5.74 -50.77 51.74
C HIS A 211 -6.70 -50.12 52.73
#